data_AF-H6MTJ8-F1
#
_entry.id   AF-H6MTJ8-F1
#
_cell.length_a   1.000
_cell.length_b   1.000
_cell.length_c   1.000
_cell.angle_alpha   90.00
_cell.angle_beta   90.00
_cell.angle_gamma   90.00
#
_symmetry.space_group_name_H-M   'P 1'
#
loop_
_entity.id
_entity.type
_entity.pdbx_description
1 polymer ?
#
loop_
_entity_poly.entity_id
_entity_poly.type
_entity_poly.pdbx_seq_one_letter_code
_entity_poly.pdbx_strand_id
1 'polypeptide(L)'
;MTINNSQTPDPTAKRRKKKALLAAGSVLGVGAVITLAAWNDSVWGDSQFGTGENSWNVQGSFDAGANWDEFLTQDDAGNMVFTLGTIDPSALMPGDSVHALVGLKETEGNMAADVTVQGARVDSTNTLGQKLIVSIADLGAVNPGTYDGTGGSAILSNSAMASGQSSSTVRVDANGQKWLGFTVTLPSGTNPSGLDQTVNAAWEMSAQSVDS
;
A
#
# COMPACT_ATOMS: atom_id res chain seq x y z
N MET A 1 -115.04 24.82 23.07
CA MET A 1 -114.85 24.79 21.60
C MET A 1 -115.00 26.23 21.13
N THR A 2 -114.08 26.97 20.52
CA THR A 2 -112.66 26.83 20.16
C THR A 2 -112.17 28.28 19.91
N ILE A 3 -110.99 28.57 20.47
CA ILE A 3 -110.02 29.67 20.34
C ILE A 3 -110.05 30.64 19.12
N ASN A 4 -110.03 31.94 19.47
CA ASN A 4 -109.20 33.10 19.07
C ASN A 4 -108.72 33.32 17.62
N ASN A 5 -108.82 34.58 17.15
CA ASN A 5 -107.72 35.21 16.41
C ASN A 5 -107.45 36.64 16.89
N SER A 6 -106.19 36.89 17.23
CA SER A 6 -105.67 38.06 17.94
C SER A 6 -105.30 39.20 17.00
N GLN A 7 -105.56 40.44 17.44
CA GLN A 7 -105.07 41.67 16.82
C GLN A 7 -103.58 41.89 17.13
N THR A 8 -102.86 42.53 16.22
CA THR A 8 -101.54 43.13 16.51
C THR A 8 -101.49 44.58 16.05
N PRO A 9 -101.25 45.54 16.96
CA PRO A 9 -100.60 46.81 16.66
C PRO A 9 -99.14 46.80 17.17
N ASP A 10 -98.24 47.59 16.57
CA ASP A 10 -97.09 48.08 17.34
C ASP A 10 -96.51 49.40 16.78
N PRO A 11 -96.31 50.44 17.63
CA PRO A 11 -95.74 51.73 17.23
C PRO A 11 -94.32 52.00 17.81
N THR A 12 -93.62 52.93 17.16
CA THR A 12 -92.51 53.80 17.66
C THR A 12 -91.10 53.25 17.92
N ALA A 13 -90.09 53.85 17.25
CA ALA A 13 -88.73 54.05 17.80
C ALA A 13 -88.03 55.29 17.18
N LYS A 14 -87.15 55.92 17.97
CA LYS A 14 -86.73 57.34 17.94
C LYS A 14 -85.31 57.59 17.37
N ARG A 15 -85.13 58.77 16.75
CA ARG A 15 -84.02 59.77 16.87
C ARG A 15 -82.52 59.33 16.93
N ARG A 16 -81.69 59.94 16.04
CA ARG A 16 -80.64 60.98 16.25
C ARG A 16 -79.33 60.79 15.43
N LYS A 17 -79.10 61.74 14.50
CA LYS A 17 -77.89 62.48 14.09
C LYS A 17 -76.48 61.95 14.49
N LYS A 18 -75.53 61.97 13.54
CA LYS A 18 -74.28 62.79 13.58
C LYS A 18 -73.49 62.70 12.25
N LYS A 19 -72.85 63.81 11.89
CA LYS A 19 -72.00 64.07 10.71
C LYS A 19 -70.51 63.80 11.03
N ALA A 20 -69.68 63.89 9.98
CA ALA A 20 -68.23 64.19 9.91
C ALA A 20 -67.35 62.96 9.59
N LEU A 21 -66.76 62.85 8.39
CA LEU A 21 -65.60 63.57 7.81
C LEU A 21 -64.26 63.06 8.35
N LEU A 22 -63.48 62.40 7.48
CA LEU A 22 -62.02 62.51 7.44
C LEU A 22 -61.50 62.00 6.07
N ALA A 23 -61.13 62.97 5.25
CA ALA A 23 -60.31 62.80 4.07
C ALA A 23 -58.82 62.70 4.46
N ALA A 24 -58.00 62.20 3.52
CA ALA A 24 -56.53 62.28 3.46
C ALA A 24 -55.79 61.54 4.61
N GLY A 25 -55.04 60.47 4.36
CA GLY A 25 -53.92 60.48 3.43
C GLY A 25 -52.75 61.24 4.07
N SER A 26 -51.94 60.56 4.88
CA SER A 26 -50.51 60.83 5.17
C SER A 26 -50.09 60.15 6.48
N VAL A 27 -49.58 58.92 6.42
CA VAL A 27 -48.48 58.50 7.30
C VAL A 27 -47.51 57.66 6.46
N LEU A 28 -46.58 58.36 5.81
CA LEU A 28 -45.23 57.85 5.60
C LEU A 28 -44.62 57.63 6.98
N GLY A 29 -44.80 56.43 7.52
CA GLY A 29 -44.27 56.02 8.82
C GLY A 29 -43.52 54.71 8.62
N VAL A 30 -42.24 54.84 8.28
CA VAL A 30 -41.14 53.93 8.64
C VAL A 30 -41.55 52.48 8.89
N GLY A 31 -41.38 51.59 7.91
CA GLY A 31 -41.55 50.16 8.20
C GLY A 31 -41.72 49.21 7.03
N ALA A 32 -40.96 49.36 5.95
CA ALA A 32 -40.68 48.19 5.10
C ALA A 32 -39.16 48.14 4.93
N VAL A 33 -38.54 47.52 5.92
CA VAL A 33 -37.15 47.07 5.89
C VAL A 33 -36.86 46.49 4.52
N ILE A 34 -35.78 47.00 3.91
CA ILE A 34 -35.14 46.40 2.76
C ILE A 34 -34.70 45.01 3.23
N THR A 35 -35.55 44.01 3.05
CA THR A 35 -35.14 42.62 3.16
C THR A 35 -34.70 42.23 1.77
N LEU A 36 -33.48 42.65 1.41
CA LEU A 36 -32.67 41.83 0.51
C LEU A 36 -32.54 40.49 1.23
N ALA A 37 -33.47 39.58 0.96
CA ALA A 37 -33.15 38.19 1.13
C ALA A 37 -32.19 37.88 -0.02
N ALA A 38 -30.92 38.24 0.15
CA ALA A 38 -29.87 37.50 -0.51
C ALA A 38 -29.92 36.12 0.15
N TRP A 39 -30.72 35.22 -0.41
CA TRP A 39 -30.72 33.82 -0.03
C TRP A 39 -29.36 33.28 -0.47
N ASN A 40 -28.37 33.43 0.39
CA ASN A 40 -27.12 32.73 0.26
C ASN A 40 -27.26 31.44 1.07
N ASP A 41 -27.54 30.35 0.36
CA ASP A 41 -27.52 29.01 0.91
C ASP A 41 -26.17 28.38 0.54
N SER A 42 -25.30 28.22 1.53
CA SER A 42 -24.01 27.58 1.34
C SER A 42 -24.07 26.17 1.90
N VAL A 43 -23.97 25.17 1.02
CA VAL A 43 -23.77 23.77 1.39
C VAL A 43 -22.30 23.43 1.22
N TRP A 44 -21.68 22.99 2.31
CA TRP A 44 -20.28 22.55 2.32
C TRP A 44 -20.25 21.03 2.43
N GLY A 45 -19.45 20.39 1.59
CA GLY A 45 -19.10 18.98 1.69
C GLY A 45 -17.60 18.87 1.89
N ASP A 46 -17.18 18.25 2.99
CA ASP A 46 -15.81 17.80 3.20
C ASP A 46 -15.71 16.33 2.76
N SER A 47 -14.59 15.96 2.15
CA SER A 47 -14.28 14.56 1.86
C SER A 47 -12.79 14.33 2.04
N GLN A 48 -12.47 13.40 2.93
CA GLN A 48 -11.11 12.95 3.19
C GLN A 48 -10.92 11.57 2.57
N PHE A 49 -9.95 11.46 1.67
CA PHE A 49 -9.55 10.20 1.04
C PHE A 49 -8.14 9.83 1.52
N GLY A 50 -7.99 8.61 2.01
CA GLY A 50 -6.72 8.04 2.44
C GLY A 50 -6.83 6.51 2.45
N THR A 51 -5.70 5.82 2.43
CA THR A 51 -5.68 4.35 2.52
C THR A 51 -6.07 3.84 3.91
N GLY A 52 -6.04 4.70 4.94
CA GLY A 52 -6.42 4.35 6.31
C GLY A 52 -5.55 3.21 6.85
N GLU A 53 -6.17 2.27 7.54
CA GLU A 53 -5.53 1.02 7.99
C GLU A 53 -5.21 0.06 6.84
N ASN A 54 -5.65 0.33 5.59
CA ASN A 54 -5.32 -0.49 4.42
C ASN A 54 -3.95 -0.13 3.81
N SER A 55 -3.03 0.47 4.58
CA SER A 55 -1.62 0.48 4.21
C SER A 55 -1.14 -0.97 4.02
N TRP A 56 -0.29 -1.17 3.03
CA TRP A 56 0.33 -2.46 2.75
C TRP A 56 1.79 -2.23 2.44
N ASN A 57 2.66 -3.02 3.08
CA ASN A 57 4.09 -2.95 2.86
C ASN A 57 4.77 -4.29 3.20
N VAL A 58 5.87 -4.58 2.49
CA VAL A 58 6.75 -5.73 2.74
C VAL A 58 8.11 -5.22 3.18
N GLN A 59 8.60 -5.76 4.30
CA GLN A 59 9.93 -5.50 4.83
C GLN A 59 10.88 -6.65 4.49
N GLY A 60 12.15 -6.30 4.31
CA GLY A 60 13.25 -7.26 4.13
C GLY A 60 14.14 -7.36 5.36
N SER A 61 14.81 -8.50 5.52
CA SER A 61 15.91 -8.69 6.47
C SER A 61 17.08 -9.41 5.82
N PHE A 62 18.28 -8.88 6.03
CA PHE A 62 19.54 -9.39 5.47
C PHE A 62 20.55 -9.82 6.54
N ASP A 63 20.13 -9.85 7.80
CA ASP A 63 20.94 -10.15 8.98
C ASP A 63 20.31 -11.27 9.83
N ALA A 64 19.66 -12.22 9.16
CA ALA A 64 18.95 -13.35 9.77
C ALA A 64 17.84 -12.92 10.75
N GLY A 65 17.21 -11.76 10.52
CA GLY A 65 16.01 -11.32 11.23
C GLY A 65 16.27 -10.45 12.45
N ALA A 66 17.51 -9.98 12.63
CA ALA A 66 17.84 -9.05 13.71
C ALA A 66 17.27 -7.65 13.44
N ASN A 67 17.26 -7.21 12.17
CA ASN A 67 16.65 -5.95 11.74
C ASN A 67 15.72 -6.17 10.53
N TRP A 68 14.68 -5.35 10.46
CA TRP A 68 13.67 -5.33 9.40
C TRP A 68 13.47 -3.89 8.93
N ASP A 69 13.54 -3.66 7.62
CA ASP A 69 13.41 -2.33 7.04
C ASP A 69 12.79 -2.35 5.64
N GLU A 70 12.45 -1.17 5.14
CA GLU A 70 11.96 -0.92 3.78
C GLU A 70 13.13 -0.61 2.85
N PHE A 71 13.22 -1.37 1.75
CA PHE A 71 14.27 -1.22 0.74
C PHE A 71 13.65 -0.82 -0.60
N LEU A 72 13.06 0.38 -0.65
CA LEU A 72 12.21 0.84 -1.75
C LEU A 72 12.98 1.19 -3.03
N THR A 73 14.30 1.42 -2.93
CA THR A 73 15.14 1.81 -4.06
C THR A 73 16.43 0.97 -4.10
N GLN A 74 17.10 0.95 -5.26
CA GLN A 74 18.41 0.29 -5.38
C GLN A 74 19.49 0.97 -4.54
N ASP A 75 19.43 2.30 -4.39
CA ASP A 75 20.43 3.07 -3.65
C ASP A 75 20.33 2.84 -2.13
N ASP A 76 19.14 2.48 -1.65
CA ASP A 76 18.88 2.15 -0.24
C ASP A 76 18.94 0.64 0.04
N ALA A 77 19.25 -0.20 -0.96
CA ALA A 77 19.14 -1.66 -0.84
C ALA A 77 19.97 -2.25 0.31
N GLY A 78 19.40 -3.21 1.02
CA GLY A 78 20.11 -3.92 2.08
C GLY A 78 21.25 -4.79 1.54
N ASN A 79 22.31 -4.93 2.35
CA ASN A 79 23.51 -5.64 1.94
C ASN A 79 23.36 -7.16 2.16
N MET A 80 23.34 -7.92 1.06
CA MET A 80 23.36 -9.38 1.13
C MET A 80 24.78 -9.89 1.40
N VAL A 81 25.02 -10.37 2.61
CA VAL A 81 26.31 -10.99 2.96
C VAL A 81 26.29 -12.45 2.57
N PHE A 82 27.02 -12.78 1.51
CA PHE A 82 27.25 -14.16 1.08
C PHE A 82 28.43 -14.75 1.86
N THR A 83 28.24 -15.94 2.44
CA THR A 83 29.27 -16.62 3.23
C THR A 83 29.58 -18.01 2.67
N LEU A 84 30.84 -18.43 2.80
CA LEU A 84 31.34 -19.79 2.52
C LEU A 84 32.21 -20.21 3.70
N GLY A 85 31.60 -20.53 4.84
CA GLY A 85 32.35 -20.87 6.06
C GLY A 85 33.39 -19.79 6.43
N THR A 86 34.69 -20.12 6.37
CA THR A 86 35.82 -19.19 6.63
C THR A 86 36.46 -18.59 5.37
N ILE A 87 35.90 -18.81 4.18
CA ILE A 87 36.47 -18.36 2.90
C ILE A 87 35.87 -17.01 2.48
N ASP A 88 36.72 -16.15 1.93
CA ASP A 88 36.35 -14.84 1.40
C ASP A 88 35.50 -14.98 0.12
N PRO A 89 34.25 -14.48 0.09
CA PRO A 89 33.38 -14.55 -1.10
C PRO A 89 33.91 -13.74 -2.29
N SER A 90 34.89 -12.85 -2.10
CA SER A 90 35.59 -12.16 -3.19
C SER A 90 36.69 -13.01 -3.85
N ALA A 91 36.94 -14.23 -3.34
CA ALA A 91 37.99 -15.14 -3.81
C ALA A 91 37.45 -16.55 -4.12
N LEU A 92 36.31 -16.62 -4.83
CA LEU A 92 35.73 -17.90 -5.27
C LEU A 92 36.69 -18.69 -6.16
N MET A 93 36.87 -19.96 -5.86
CA MET A 93 37.54 -20.93 -6.73
C MET A 93 36.51 -21.70 -7.56
N PRO A 94 36.87 -22.20 -8.76
CA PRO A 94 35.98 -23.07 -9.52
C PRO A 94 35.52 -24.27 -8.69
N GLY A 95 34.20 -24.42 -8.53
CA GLY A 95 33.55 -25.43 -7.70
C GLY A 95 32.94 -24.86 -6.41
N ASP A 96 33.33 -23.65 -6.00
CA ASP A 96 32.85 -23.03 -4.77
C ASP A 96 31.42 -22.53 -4.91
N SER A 97 30.71 -22.55 -3.78
CA SER A 97 29.37 -21.99 -3.64
C SER A 97 29.28 -21.14 -2.38
N VAL A 98 28.72 -19.94 -2.49
CA VAL A 98 28.43 -19.07 -1.35
C VAL A 98 26.94 -18.95 -1.13
N HIS A 99 26.55 -18.70 0.12
CA HIS A 99 25.15 -18.72 0.53
C HIS A 99 24.77 -17.45 1.30
N ALA A 100 23.54 -16.99 1.11
CA ALA A 100 22.95 -15.90 1.86
C ALA A 100 21.51 -16.26 2.26
N LEU A 101 21.11 -15.82 3.46
CA LEU A 101 19.76 -15.94 3.98
C LEU A 101 19.06 -14.59 3.91
N VAL A 102 17.85 -14.55 3.38
CA VAL A 102 17.03 -13.33 3.29
C VAL A 102 15.66 -13.60 3.91
N GLY A 103 15.24 -12.70 4.79
CA GLY A 103 13.89 -12.70 5.37
C GLY A 103 12.99 -11.71 4.64
N LEU A 104 11.72 -12.10 4.45
CA LEU A 104 10.63 -11.25 3.96
C LEU A 104 9.52 -11.27 4.99
N LYS A 105 8.90 -10.12 5.27
CA LYS A 105 7.81 -10.02 6.24
C LYS A 105 6.75 -9.04 5.76
N GLU A 106 5.49 -9.43 5.88
CA GLU A 106 4.36 -8.52 5.74
C GLU A 106 3.99 -7.98 7.13
N THR A 107 3.74 -6.68 7.22
CA THR A 107 3.78 -5.96 8.52
C THR A 107 2.46 -5.33 8.91
N GLU A 108 1.54 -5.11 7.96
CA GLU A 108 0.28 -4.40 8.19
C GLU A 108 -0.86 -5.40 8.46
N GLY A 109 -0.75 -6.63 7.97
CA GLY A 109 -1.65 -7.72 8.32
C GLY A 109 -2.96 -7.77 7.56
N ASN A 110 -3.15 -6.85 6.60
CA ASN A 110 -4.41 -6.71 5.88
C ASN A 110 -4.47 -7.57 4.62
N MET A 111 -3.33 -7.77 3.97
CA MET A 111 -3.22 -8.50 2.72
C MET A 111 -1.95 -9.34 2.74
N ALA A 112 -1.97 -10.47 2.05
CA ALA A 112 -0.75 -11.22 1.78
C ALA A 112 0.07 -10.54 0.68
N ALA A 113 1.30 -11.02 0.49
CA ALA A 113 2.20 -10.58 -0.56
C ALA A 113 2.65 -11.77 -1.41
N ASP A 114 2.42 -11.69 -2.72
CA ASP A 114 3.05 -12.57 -3.69
C ASP A 114 4.36 -11.90 -4.13
N VAL A 115 5.50 -12.53 -3.82
CA VAL A 115 6.83 -12.00 -4.05
C VAL A 115 7.56 -12.81 -5.11
N THR A 116 8.14 -12.12 -6.09
CA THR A 116 9.00 -12.73 -7.11
C THR A 116 10.40 -12.12 -7.02
N VAL A 117 11.43 -12.96 -6.98
CA VAL A 117 12.81 -12.48 -7.06
C VAL A 117 13.14 -12.24 -8.53
N GLN A 118 13.41 -10.99 -8.87
CA GLN A 118 13.83 -10.62 -10.21
C GLN A 118 15.26 -11.09 -10.45
N GLY A 119 15.59 -11.33 -11.72
CA GLY A 119 16.95 -11.72 -12.08
C GLY A 119 18.00 -10.70 -11.63
N ALA A 120 19.18 -11.22 -11.27
CA ALA A 120 20.30 -10.40 -10.82
C ALA A 120 20.62 -9.31 -11.85
N ARG A 121 20.76 -8.08 -11.38
CA ARG A 121 21.30 -6.98 -12.20
C ARG A 121 22.81 -6.98 -12.02
N VAL A 122 23.52 -7.41 -13.07
CA VAL A 122 24.98 -7.40 -13.17
C VAL A 122 25.40 -6.62 -14.40
N ASP A 123 26.62 -6.07 -14.40
CA ASP A 123 27.20 -5.51 -15.62
C ASP A 123 27.34 -6.61 -16.68
N SER A 124 26.68 -6.43 -17.82
CA SER A 124 26.68 -7.38 -18.93
C SER A 124 28.07 -7.67 -19.51
N THR A 125 29.04 -6.79 -19.27
CA THR A 125 30.44 -6.97 -19.71
C THR A 125 31.28 -7.73 -18.69
N ASN A 126 30.80 -7.88 -17.46
CA ASN A 126 31.54 -8.57 -16.40
C ASN A 126 31.62 -10.08 -16.71
N THR A 127 32.82 -10.55 -16.95
CA THR A 127 33.13 -11.92 -17.37
C THR A 127 32.97 -12.93 -16.25
N LEU A 128 33.16 -12.54 -14.98
CA LEU A 128 32.90 -13.40 -13.82
C LEU A 128 31.38 -13.60 -13.62
N GLY A 129 30.61 -12.51 -13.64
CA GLY A 129 29.14 -12.54 -13.54
C GLY A 129 28.48 -13.41 -14.62
N GLN A 130 29.06 -13.47 -15.81
CA GLN A 130 28.60 -14.37 -16.89
C GLN A 130 28.86 -15.86 -16.63
N LYS A 131 29.73 -16.21 -15.68
CA LYS A 131 30.02 -17.60 -15.30
C LYS A 131 29.30 -18.06 -14.04
N LEU A 132 28.86 -17.13 -13.20
CA LEU A 132 28.17 -17.46 -11.96
C LEU A 132 26.78 -18.05 -12.23
N ILE A 133 26.45 -19.06 -11.44
CA ILE A 133 25.15 -19.73 -11.43
C ILE A 133 24.45 -19.40 -10.13
N VAL A 134 23.16 -19.13 -10.20
CA VAL A 134 22.31 -18.78 -9.07
C VAL A 134 21.23 -19.84 -8.90
N SER A 135 20.99 -20.23 -7.66
CA SER A 135 19.80 -20.96 -7.24
C SER A 135 19.19 -20.29 -6.01
N ILE A 136 17.86 -20.32 -5.93
CA ILE A 136 17.10 -19.73 -4.83
C ILE A 136 16.10 -20.77 -4.32
N ALA A 137 16.06 -20.96 -3.01
CA ALA A 137 15.15 -21.86 -2.32
C ALA A 137 14.20 -21.10 -1.40
N ASP A 138 12.93 -21.48 -1.41
CA ASP A 138 11.96 -21.11 -0.38
C ASP A 138 12.12 -22.03 0.83
N LEU A 139 12.56 -21.46 1.96
CA LEU A 139 12.81 -22.16 3.23
C LEU A 139 11.57 -22.18 4.14
N GLY A 140 10.48 -21.52 3.76
CA GLY A 140 9.25 -21.44 4.53
C GLY A 140 9.23 -20.32 5.57
N ALA A 141 8.28 -20.40 6.50
CA ALA A 141 7.99 -19.33 7.47
C ALA A 141 8.85 -19.35 8.75
N VAL A 142 9.59 -20.44 8.97
CA VAL A 142 10.43 -20.60 10.17
C VAL A 142 11.84 -20.11 9.86
N ASN A 143 12.36 -19.20 10.69
CA ASN A 143 13.73 -18.70 10.54
C ASN A 143 14.74 -19.83 10.79
N PRO A 144 15.57 -20.21 9.80
CA PRO A 144 16.57 -21.26 9.99
C PRO A 144 17.83 -20.76 10.73
N GLY A 145 17.95 -19.45 10.97
CA GLY A 145 19.13 -18.80 11.55
C GLY A 145 20.26 -18.63 10.55
N THR A 146 20.59 -19.68 9.79
CA THR A 146 21.58 -19.65 8.69
C THR A 146 21.09 -20.46 7.49
N TYR A 147 21.68 -20.22 6.32
CA TYR A 147 21.47 -21.04 5.14
C TYR A 147 22.80 -21.54 4.59
N ASP A 148 22.93 -22.86 4.43
CA ASP A 148 24.15 -23.56 4.02
C ASP A 148 24.04 -24.16 2.61
N GLY A 149 23.02 -23.74 1.83
CA GLY A 149 22.75 -24.29 0.50
C GLY A 149 21.81 -25.49 0.50
N THR A 150 21.30 -25.93 1.66
CA THR A 150 20.42 -27.10 1.76
C THR A 150 19.05 -26.78 2.34
N GLY A 151 18.07 -27.62 2.00
CA GLY A 151 16.68 -27.47 2.43
C GLY A 151 15.85 -26.55 1.53
N GLY A 152 14.56 -26.43 1.88
CA GLY A 152 13.59 -25.66 1.13
C GLY A 152 13.17 -26.26 -0.21
N SER A 153 12.26 -25.54 -0.88
CA SER A 153 11.80 -25.85 -2.24
C SER A 153 12.43 -24.88 -3.23
N ALA A 154 13.01 -25.40 -4.33
CA ALA A 154 13.66 -24.54 -5.30
C ALA A 154 12.64 -23.67 -6.06
N ILE A 155 12.87 -22.35 -6.07
CA ILE A 155 12.07 -21.35 -6.80
C ILE A 155 12.85 -20.75 -7.98
N LEU A 156 14.17 -20.90 -7.97
CA LEU A 156 15.05 -20.67 -9.11
C LEU A 156 16.15 -21.72 -9.05
N SER A 157 16.42 -22.41 -10.15
CA SER A 157 17.43 -23.48 -10.17
C SER A 157 18.43 -23.26 -11.29
N ASN A 158 19.71 -23.36 -10.94
CA ASN A 158 20.83 -23.46 -11.88
C ASN A 158 20.78 -22.41 -13.01
N SER A 159 20.42 -21.18 -12.67
CA SER A 159 20.22 -20.09 -13.63
C SER A 159 21.47 -19.24 -13.73
N ALA A 160 21.90 -18.91 -14.94
CA ALA A 160 23.05 -18.03 -15.13
C ALA A 160 22.74 -16.65 -14.55
N MET A 161 23.64 -16.09 -13.73
CA MET A 161 23.41 -14.81 -13.05
C MET A 161 23.12 -13.69 -14.05
N ALA A 162 23.89 -13.62 -15.14
CA ALA A 162 23.73 -12.62 -16.19
C ALA A 162 22.48 -12.81 -17.09
N SER A 163 21.77 -13.94 -16.97
CA SER A 163 20.57 -14.20 -17.80
C SER A 163 19.32 -13.47 -17.32
N GLY A 164 19.36 -12.88 -16.12
CA GLY A 164 18.27 -12.08 -15.59
C GLY A 164 16.95 -12.84 -15.38
N GLN A 165 16.99 -14.17 -15.22
CA GLN A 165 15.78 -14.97 -15.00
C GLN A 165 15.17 -14.69 -13.63
N SER A 166 13.85 -14.44 -13.61
CA SER A 166 13.07 -14.34 -12.38
C SER A 166 12.76 -15.70 -11.78
N SER A 167 12.59 -15.77 -10.46
CA SER A 167 12.12 -16.95 -9.75
C SER A 167 10.64 -17.23 -10.02
N SER A 168 10.15 -18.40 -9.61
CA SER A 168 8.73 -18.56 -9.33
C SER A 168 8.31 -17.71 -8.13
N THR A 169 7.02 -17.38 -8.06
CA THR A 169 6.43 -16.59 -6.97
C THR A 169 6.43 -17.36 -5.65
N VAL A 170 6.66 -16.64 -4.55
CA VAL A 170 6.54 -17.12 -3.18
C VAL A 170 5.54 -16.24 -2.45
N ARG A 171 4.63 -16.85 -1.69
CA ARG A 171 3.62 -16.13 -0.93
C ARG A 171 4.04 -15.90 0.52
N VAL A 172 4.04 -14.64 0.95
CA VAL A 172 4.13 -14.22 2.34
C VAL A 172 2.72 -13.94 2.83
N ASP A 173 2.25 -14.70 3.81
CA ASP A 173 0.90 -14.48 4.37
C ASP A 173 0.82 -13.14 5.11
N ALA A 174 -0.39 -12.63 5.31
CA ALA A 174 -0.62 -11.42 6.10
C ALA A 174 -0.08 -11.60 7.54
N ASN A 175 0.66 -10.62 8.06
CA ASN A 175 1.46 -10.69 9.29
C ASN A 175 2.49 -11.85 9.32
N GLY A 176 2.70 -12.50 8.18
CA GLY A 176 3.57 -13.64 8.02
C GLY A 176 4.99 -13.23 7.67
N GLN A 177 5.88 -14.21 7.75
CA GLN A 177 7.25 -14.07 7.27
C GLN A 177 7.60 -15.25 6.36
N LYS A 178 8.61 -15.06 5.54
CA LYS A 178 9.19 -16.07 4.69
C LYS A 178 10.70 -15.93 4.62
N TRP A 179 11.40 -17.05 4.51
CA TRP A 179 12.85 -17.10 4.40
C TRP A 179 13.26 -17.68 3.06
N LEU A 180 14.17 -16.98 2.38
CA LEU A 180 14.74 -17.38 1.10
C LEU A 180 16.23 -17.67 1.27
N GLY A 181 16.66 -18.79 0.71
CA GLY A 181 18.07 -19.19 0.66
C GLY A 181 18.64 -18.95 -0.73
N PHE A 182 19.64 -18.07 -0.84
CA PHE A 182 20.35 -17.80 -2.09
C PHE A 182 21.64 -18.62 -2.12
N THR A 183 21.92 -19.24 -3.26
CA THR A 183 23.19 -19.92 -3.54
C THR A 183 23.77 -19.39 -4.83
N VAL A 184 25.02 -18.95 -4.77
CA VAL A 184 25.80 -18.53 -5.94
C VAL A 184 26.98 -19.45 -6.08
N THR A 185 27.12 -20.09 -7.24
CA THR A 185 28.14 -21.10 -7.53
C THR A 185 29.02 -20.64 -8.69
N LEU A 186 30.34 -20.77 -8.53
CA LEU A 186 31.27 -20.74 -9.65
C LEU A 186 31.47 -22.18 -10.16
N PRO A 187 31.07 -22.54 -11.39
CA PRO A 187 31.15 -23.93 -11.86
C PRO A 187 32.59 -24.47 -11.84
N SER A 188 32.77 -25.74 -11.48
CA SER A 188 34.10 -26.39 -11.34
C SER A 188 34.91 -26.46 -12.63
N GLY A 189 34.27 -26.38 -13.80
CA GLY A 189 34.94 -26.31 -15.10
C GLY A 189 35.34 -24.90 -15.55
N THR A 190 35.16 -23.87 -14.71
CA THR A 190 35.42 -22.49 -15.10
C THR A 190 36.93 -22.24 -15.21
N ASN A 191 37.39 -21.76 -16.36
CA ASN A 191 38.75 -21.28 -16.52
C ASN A 191 38.87 -19.89 -15.87
N PRO A 192 39.73 -19.72 -14.83
CA PRO A 192 39.88 -18.44 -14.15
C PRO A 192 40.65 -17.40 -14.98
N SER A 193 41.36 -17.82 -16.04
CA SER A 193 42.13 -16.91 -16.87
C SER A 193 41.21 -15.97 -17.65
N GLY A 194 41.44 -14.66 -17.50
CA GLY A 194 40.69 -13.62 -18.20
C GLY A 194 39.31 -13.30 -17.60
N LEU A 195 39.00 -13.81 -16.40
CA LEU A 195 37.84 -13.36 -15.63
C LEU A 195 38.14 -12.05 -14.90
N ASP A 196 37.10 -11.24 -14.73
CA ASP A 196 37.10 -10.13 -13.80
C ASP A 196 37.28 -10.63 -12.37
N GLN A 197 37.95 -9.83 -11.54
CA GLN A 197 38.26 -10.22 -10.15
C GLN A 197 37.05 -10.09 -9.22
N THR A 198 36.11 -9.22 -9.56
CA THR A 198 34.91 -8.96 -8.75
C THR A 198 33.71 -8.77 -9.66
N VAL A 199 32.51 -8.99 -9.10
CA VAL A 199 31.24 -8.68 -9.73
C VAL A 199 30.31 -8.06 -8.70
N ASN A 200 29.65 -6.98 -9.08
CA ASN A 200 28.58 -6.38 -8.28
C ASN A 200 27.25 -6.85 -8.86
N ALA A 201 26.43 -7.48 -8.01
CA ALA A 201 25.08 -7.91 -8.35
C ALA A 201 24.08 -7.20 -7.44
N ALA A 202 22.99 -6.72 -8.02
CA ALA A 202 21.85 -6.21 -7.27
C ALA A 202 20.62 -7.11 -7.48
N TRP A 203 19.81 -7.26 -6.44
CA TRP A 203 18.65 -8.13 -6.41
C TRP A 203 17.40 -7.33 -6.05
N GLU A 204 16.30 -7.60 -6.75
CA GLU A 204 15.01 -6.96 -6.51
C GLU A 204 13.99 -8.04 -6.16
N MET A 205 13.32 -7.87 -5.03
CA MET A 205 12.20 -8.72 -4.59
C MET A 205 10.92 -7.95 -4.87
N SER A 206 10.29 -8.23 -6.00
CA SER A 206 9.07 -7.54 -6.42
C SER A 206 7.86 -8.15 -5.73
N ALA A 207 7.22 -7.38 -4.86
CA ALA A 207 6.04 -7.80 -4.12
C ALA A 207 4.76 -7.20 -4.74
N GLN A 208 3.71 -8.01 -4.80
CA GLN A 208 2.36 -7.57 -5.15
C GLN A 208 1.39 -7.94 -4.05
N SER A 209 0.51 -7.01 -3.67
CA SER A 209 -0.54 -7.29 -2.71
C SER A 209 -1.60 -8.18 -3.34
N VAL A 210 -2.15 -9.06 -2.52
CA VAL A 210 -3.09 -10.10 -2.94
C VAL A 210 -4.05 -10.36 -1.78
N ASP A 211 -5.34 -10.46 -2.10
CA ASP A 211 -6.36 -10.78 -1.10
C ASP A 211 -6.00 -12.10 -0.40
N SER A 212 -6.24 -12.14 0.92
CA SER A 212 -5.82 -13.25 1.78
C SER A 212 -6.51 -14.58 1.44
#